data_AF-A0A3M0GG52-F1
#
_entry.id   AF-A0A3M0GG52-F1
#
_cell.length_a   1.000
_cell.length_b   1.000
_cell.length_c   1.000
_cell.angle_alpha   90.00
_cell.angle_beta   90.00
_cell.angle_gamma   90.00
#
_symmetry.space_group_name_H-M   'P 1'
#
loop_
_entity.id
_entity.type
_entity.pdbx_description
1 polymer ?
#
loop_
_entity_poly.entity_id
_entity_poly.type
_entity_poly.pdbx_seq_one_letter_code
_entity_poly.pdbx_strand_id
1 'polypeptide(L)'
;MNPKEYHFKLPRTKTPKNITIPEVWYPGVQQMWEKSTSKRIYNPIFGIKAVVIHATAGHSSDGAMSVMRNGRASWHWLVPDENEEAHENLVWACAPETLTAWHVRNSISHPDVNQGKNKTNHWSLGIEIVNSQVQDPFSDWQVKITADIVKYCWAKYPNLEHVLSHAMLDPSRRTDPGILFPWEEFKAQVLDSNFEDMLVFQDDVEAKSKEISELTFEDLHFTDLCS
;
A
#
# COMPACT_ATOMS: atom_id res chain seq x y z
N MET A 1 -11.59 17.37 2.32
CA MET A 1 -10.37 18.12 2.74
C MET A 1 -9.42 18.24 1.53
N ASN A 2 -8.49 19.19 1.46
CA ASN A 2 -7.55 19.31 0.33
C ASN A 2 -6.47 18.20 0.38
N PRO A 3 -6.37 17.29 -0.62
CA PRO A 3 -5.41 16.17 -0.59
C PRO A 3 -3.95 16.63 -0.55
N LYS A 4 -3.65 17.87 -0.96
CA LYS A 4 -2.30 18.46 -0.92
C LYS A 4 -1.84 18.82 0.49
N GLU A 5 -2.73 18.72 1.48
CA GLU A 5 -2.47 19.06 2.89
C GLU A 5 -2.56 17.82 3.80
N TYR A 6 -2.80 16.63 3.23
CA TYR A 6 -2.96 15.39 4.00
C TYR A 6 -1.62 14.94 4.56
N HIS A 7 -1.40 15.26 5.84
CA HIS A 7 -0.23 14.86 6.60
C HIS A 7 -0.55 14.83 8.10
N PHE A 8 -0.10 13.79 8.77
CA PHE A 8 0.03 13.80 10.22
C PHE A 8 1.28 13.05 10.67
N LYS A 9 1.64 13.27 11.94
CA LYS A 9 2.75 12.59 12.59
C LYS A 9 2.27 11.55 13.58
N LEU A 10 2.92 10.40 13.57
CA LEU A 10 2.71 9.33 14.52
C LEU A 10 3.40 9.67 15.85
N PRO A 11 2.74 9.50 17.00
CA PRO A 11 3.33 9.81 18.31
C PRO A 11 4.40 8.78 18.72
N ARG A 12 5.59 9.21 19.13
CA ARG A 12 6.67 8.27 19.49
C ARG A 12 6.41 7.36 20.70
N THR A 13 5.40 7.67 21.52
CA THR A 13 5.12 6.99 22.80
C THR A 13 4.03 5.94 22.74
N LYS A 14 3.34 5.79 21.59
CA LYS A 14 2.20 4.88 21.43
C LYS A 14 2.44 3.82 20.35
N THR A 15 3.65 3.27 20.27
CA THR A 15 3.94 2.23 19.26
C THR A 15 3.12 0.97 19.59
N PRO A 16 2.26 0.51 18.67
CA PRO A 16 1.56 -0.74 18.85
C PRO A 16 2.56 -1.90 18.95
N LYS A 17 2.23 -2.95 19.71
CA LYS A 17 3.08 -4.16 19.82
C LYS A 17 2.32 -5.35 19.25
N ASN A 18 3.07 -6.24 18.58
CA ASN A 18 2.58 -7.54 18.08
C ASN A 18 1.45 -7.46 17.03
N ILE A 19 1.42 -6.40 16.21
CA ILE A 19 0.54 -6.37 15.04
C ILE A 19 1.16 -7.20 13.93
N THR A 20 0.38 -8.11 13.35
CA THR A 20 0.75 -8.84 12.14
C THR A 20 -0.40 -8.76 11.15
N ILE A 21 -0.10 -8.40 9.91
CA ILE A 21 -0.99 -8.58 8.77
C ILE A 21 -0.39 -9.72 7.94
N PRO A 22 -1.16 -10.75 7.53
CA PRO A 22 -0.65 -11.78 6.65
C PRO A 22 -0.10 -11.18 5.35
N GLU A 23 1.15 -11.49 5.04
CA GLU A 23 1.82 -11.08 3.80
C GLU A 23 1.37 -12.00 2.65
N VAL A 24 0.15 -11.80 2.15
CA VAL A 24 -0.36 -12.51 0.97
C VAL A 24 0.19 -11.86 -0.28
N TRP A 25 1.16 -12.51 -0.93
CA TRP A 25 1.78 -11.96 -2.14
C TRP A 25 0.82 -11.97 -3.32
N TYR A 26 0.74 -10.87 -4.07
CA TYR A 26 0.01 -10.86 -5.33
C TYR A 26 0.57 -11.96 -6.26
N PRO A 27 -0.29 -12.77 -6.93
CA PRO A 27 0.17 -13.88 -7.77
C PRO A 27 1.24 -13.48 -8.79
N GLY A 28 2.38 -14.18 -8.77
CA GLY A 28 3.50 -13.96 -9.70
C GLY A 28 4.31 -12.66 -9.49
N VAL A 29 4.06 -11.91 -8.42
CA VAL A 29 4.69 -10.58 -8.22
C VAL A 29 6.22 -10.61 -8.11
N GLN A 30 6.80 -11.73 -7.70
CA GLN A 30 8.24 -11.92 -7.58
C GLN A 30 8.96 -11.68 -8.92
N GLN A 31 8.31 -12.02 -10.05
CA GLN A 31 8.86 -11.83 -11.40
C GLN A 31 8.93 -10.34 -11.80
N MET A 32 8.25 -9.47 -11.07
CA MET A 32 8.18 -8.03 -11.35
C MET A 32 9.29 -7.27 -10.63
N TRP A 33 9.80 -7.78 -9.51
CA TRP A 33 10.66 -7.04 -8.59
C TRP A 33 11.94 -6.50 -9.23
N GLU A 34 12.60 -7.27 -10.10
CA GLU A 34 13.85 -6.84 -10.75
C GLU A 34 13.68 -5.55 -11.57
N LYS A 35 12.52 -5.39 -12.22
CA LYS A 35 12.21 -4.26 -13.11
C LYS A 35 11.33 -3.18 -12.45
N SER A 36 10.95 -3.35 -11.20
CA SER A 36 10.03 -2.43 -10.52
C SER A 36 10.47 -2.09 -9.10
N THR A 37 11.61 -2.56 -8.62
CA THR A 37 12.13 -2.24 -7.28
C THR A 37 13.63 -1.96 -7.34
N SER A 38 14.19 -1.51 -6.22
CA SER A 38 15.64 -1.33 -6.08
C SER A 38 16.10 -1.63 -4.67
N LYS A 39 17.42 -1.76 -4.47
CA LYS A 39 17.97 -1.83 -3.11
C LYS A 39 17.75 -0.49 -2.38
N ARG A 40 17.37 -0.56 -1.10
CA ARG A 40 17.31 0.62 -0.23
C ARG A 40 18.71 1.19 -0.02
N ILE A 41 18.80 2.52 -0.02
CA ILE A 41 20.06 3.23 0.35
C ILE A 41 20.11 3.49 1.87
N TYR A 42 18.98 3.41 2.55
CA TYR A 42 18.88 3.49 4.01
C TYR A 42 18.73 2.09 4.60
N ASN A 43 19.01 1.96 5.90
CA ASN A 43 18.78 0.71 6.62
C ASN A 43 17.30 0.29 6.48
N PRO A 44 17.00 -0.98 6.14
CA PRO A 44 15.63 -1.41 5.86
C PRO A 44 14.70 -1.37 7.07
N ILE A 45 15.21 -1.30 8.30
CA ILE A 45 14.42 -1.18 9.54
C ILE A 45 14.44 0.25 10.08
N PHE A 46 15.62 0.83 10.28
CA PHE A 46 15.74 2.16 10.90
C PHE A 46 15.61 3.32 9.92
N GLY A 47 15.68 3.04 8.61
CA GLY A 47 15.63 4.03 7.55
C GLY A 47 14.23 4.42 7.09
N ILE A 48 13.21 3.66 7.48
CA ILE A 48 11.81 3.96 7.14
C ILE A 48 11.32 5.08 8.05
N LYS A 49 10.82 6.14 7.42
CA LYS A 49 10.39 7.40 8.05
C LYS A 49 8.95 7.77 7.71
N ALA A 50 8.40 7.26 6.61
CA ALA A 50 7.05 7.60 6.19
C ALA A 50 6.27 6.44 5.54
N VAL A 51 4.94 6.52 5.63
CA VAL A 51 4.01 5.80 4.77
C VAL A 51 3.30 6.81 3.88
N VAL A 52 3.28 6.56 2.57
CA VAL A 52 2.61 7.39 1.57
C VAL A 52 1.35 6.67 1.10
N ILE A 53 0.21 7.34 1.20
CA ILE A 53 -1.10 6.83 0.76
C ILE A 53 -1.35 7.31 -0.68
N HIS A 54 -1.70 6.36 -1.54
CA HIS A 54 -1.99 6.55 -2.96
C HIS A 54 -3.38 6.02 -3.28
N ALA A 55 -3.89 6.41 -4.45
CA ALA A 55 -5.01 5.75 -5.10
C ALA A 55 -4.64 5.51 -6.56
N THR A 56 -5.07 4.35 -7.08
CA THR A 56 -4.55 3.84 -8.35
C THR A 56 -5.04 4.62 -9.58
N ALA A 57 -6.16 5.36 -9.46
CA ALA A 57 -6.91 5.92 -10.60
C ALA A 57 -7.36 4.82 -11.58
N GLY A 58 -7.71 3.65 -11.04
CA GLY A 58 -8.16 2.47 -11.76
C GLY A 58 -9.26 1.75 -10.97
N HIS A 59 -9.73 0.62 -11.51
CA HIS A 59 -10.94 -0.07 -11.02
C HIS A 59 -10.68 -1.52 -10.60
N SER A 60 -9.42 -1.97 -10.62
CA SER A 60 -9.09 -3.33 -10.19
C SER A 60 -7.63 -3.47 -9.76
N SER A 61 -7.38 -4.46 -8.92
CA SER A 61 -6.05 -4.85 -8.49
C SER A 61 -5.20 -5.31 -9.67
N ASP A 62 -5.76 -6.08 -10.62
CA ASP A 62 -5.03 -6.50 -11.82
C ASP A 62 -4.64 -5.31 -12.71
N GLY A 63 -5.55 -4.34 -12.85
CA GLY A 63 -5.32 -3.08 -13.55
C GLY A 63 -4.16 -2.29 -12.93
N ALA A 64 -4.14 -2.16 -11.60
CA ALA A 64 -3.00 -1.60 -10.89
C ALA A 64 -1.73 -2.42 -11.19
N MET A 65 -1.74 -3.73 -10.94
CA MET A 65 -0.57 -4.60 -11.12
C MET A 65 -0.04 -4.64 -12.56
N SER A 66 -0.84 -4.27 -13.57
CA SER A 66 -0.35 -4.04 -14.94
C SER A 66 0.72 -2.94 -15.02
N VAL A 67 0.63 -1.89 -14.20
CA VAL A 67 1.61 -0.80 -14.11
C VAL A 67 2.95 -1.31 -13.59
N MET A 68 2.89 -2.18 -12.56
CA MET A 68 4.06 -2.84 -11.98
C MET A 68 4.66 -3.87 -12.93
N ARG A 69 3.84 -4.68 -13.61
CA ARG A 69 4.29 -5.59 -14.68
C ARG A 69 5.02 -4.85 -15.79
N ASN A 70 4.61 -3.63 -16.12
CA ASN A 70 5.24 -2.81 -17.14
C ASN A 70 6.47 -2.02 -16.63
N GLY A 71 6.89 -2.21 -15.37
CA GLY A 71 8.07 -1.56 -14.79
C GLY A 71 7.94 -0.05 -14.66
N ARG A 72 6.71 0.50 -14.64
CA ARG A 72 6.48 1.95 -14.63
C ARG A 72 6.42 2.53 -13.21
N ALA A 73 5.93 1.75 -12.26
CA ALA A 73 5.82 2.10 -10.84
C ALA A 73 5.68 0.82 -10.02
N SER A 74 5.74 0.92 -8.69
CA SER A 74 5.39 -0.17 -7.77
C SER A 74 5.11 0.39 -6.38
N TRP A 75 4.50 -0.43 -5.52
CA TRP A 75 4.11 -0.14 -4.14
C TRP A 75 4.37 -1.37 -3.28
N HIS A 76 4.27 -1.21 -1.96
CA HIS A 76 4.50 -2.32 -1.03
C HIS A 76 3.21 -3.07 -0.75
N TRP A 77 2.10 -2.35 -0.62
CA TRP A 77 0.78 -2.89 -0.29
C TRP A 77 -0.28 -2.39 -1.28
N LEU A 78 -1.20 -3.27 -1.65
CA LEU A 78 -2.36 -2.96 -2.49
C LEU A 78 -3.64 -3.38 -1.77
N VAL A 79 -4.53 -2.42 -1.58
CA VAL A 79 -5.88 -2.64 -1.05
C VAL A 79 -6.84 -2.79 -2.24
N PRO A 80 -7.54 -3.92 -2.38
CA PRO A 80 -8.43 -4.19 -3.51
C PRO A 80 -9.65 -3.26 -3.55
N ASP A 81 -10.28 -3.19 -4.72
CA ASP A 81 -11.54 -2.48 -4.97
C ASP A 81 -12.68 -3.10 -4.17
N GLU A 82 -13.76 -2.35 -3.92
CA GLU A 82 -14.96 -2.85 -3.26
C GLU A 82 -15.73 -3.91 -4.05
N ASN A 83 -15.48 -4.00 -5.36
CA ASN A 83 -16.13 -4.97 -6.25
C ASN A 83 -15.27 -6.21 -6.53
N GLU A 84 -14.11 -6.36 -5.90
CA GLU A 84 -13.22 -7.52 -6.07
C GLU A 84 -13.48 -8.58 -5.00
N GLU A 85 -13.33 -9.87 -5.34
CA GLU A 85 -13.45 -10.98 -4.37
C GLU A 85 -12.48 -10.84 -3.19
N ALA A 86 -11.30 -10.26 -3.44
CA ALA A 86 -10.30 -9.99 -2.41
C ALA A 86 -10.77 -8.95 -1.37
N HIS A 87 -11.75 -8.12 -1.70
CA HIS A 87 -12.33 -7.15 -0.77
C HIS A 87 -12.83 -7.83 0.49
N GLU A 88 -12.64 -7.22 1.66
CA GLU A 88 -12.95 -7.78 2.97
C GLU A 88 -12.20 -9.07 3.36
N ASN A 89 -11.49 -9.71 2.43
CA ASN A 89 -10.84 -11.01 2.62
C ASN A 89 -9.33 -10.92 2.79
N LEU A 90 -8.65 -10.03 2.05
CA LEU A 90 -7.20 -9.89 2.11
C LEU A 90 -6.73 -8.55 1.55
N VAL A 91 -5.45 -8.26 1.79
CA VAL A 91 -4.69 -7.23 1.07
C VAL A 91 -3.46 -7.86 0.44
N TRP A 92 -3.02 -7.30 -0.69
CA TRP A 92 -1.88 -7.86 -1.39
C TRP A 92 -0.57 -7.21 -0.94
N ALA A 93 0.41 -8.05 -0.61
CA ALA A 93 1.82 -7.66 -0.60
C ALA A 93 2.34 -7.66 -2.04
N CYS A 94 2.97 -6.55 -2.46
CA CYS A 94 3.42 -6.36 -3.83
C CYS A 94 4.95 -6.27 -3.93
N ALA A 95 5.59 -5.51 -3.04
CA ALA A 95 7.05 -5.41 -2.99
C ALA A 95 7.54 -5.65 -1.57
N PRO A 96 8.65 -6.41 -1.38
CA PRO A 96 9.26 -6.57 -0.07
C PRO A 96 9.57 -5.21 0.53
N GLU A 97 9.14 -4.96 1.76
CA GLU A 97 9.40 -3.69 2.44
C GLU A 97 10.90 -3.45 2.68
N THR A 98 11.74 -4.49 2.59
CA THR A 98 13.21 -4.37 2.61
C THR A 98 13.80 -3.78 1.31
N LEU A 99 13.03 -3.79 0.22
CA LEU A 99 13.36 -3.17 -1.06
C LEU A 99 12.67 -1.81 -1.20
N THR A 100 13.16 -1.01 -2.13
CA THR A 100 12.57 0.27 -2.53
C THR A 100 11.56 0.03 -3.65
N ALA A 101 10.26 0.16 -3.37
CA ALA A 101 9.23 0.31 -4.41
C ALA A 101 9.27 1.71 -5.05
N TRP A 102 8.83 1.85 -6.29
CA TRP A 102 8.91 3.07 -7.09
C TRP A 102 7.57 3.82 -7.16
N HIS A 103 7.06 4.25 -6.01
CA HIS A 103 5.73 4.88 -5.89
C HIS A 103 5.76 6.42 -5.94
N VAL A 104 6.93 7.04 -5.72
CA VAL A 104 7.15 8.49 -5.82
C VAL A 104 8.34 8.74 -6.76
N ARG A 105 8.41 9.90 -7.42
CA ARG A 105 9.62 10.26 -8.20
C ARG A 105 10.79 10.54 -7.24
N ASN A 106 11.99 10.06 -7.55
CA ASN A 106 13.17 10.23 -6.69
C ASN A 106 13.56 11.70 -6.41
N SER A 107 13.19 12.63 -7.29
CA SER A 107 13.46 14.07 -7.13
C SER A 107 12.52 14.76 -6.15
N ILE A 108 11.43 14.11 -5.74
CA ILE A 108 10.38 14.71 -4.91
C ILE A 108 10.75 14.62 -3.43
N SER A 109 10.54 15.73 -2.73
CA SER A 109 10.56 15.87 -1.27
C SER A 109 9.64 17.01 -0.84
N HIS A 110 9.32 17.06 0.45
CA HIS A 110 8.57 18.15 1.07
C HIS A 110 9.32 18.65 2.30
N PRO A 111 9.48 19.98 2.53
CA PRO A 111 10.29 20.51 3.63
C PRO A 111 9.83 20.02 5.01
N ASP A 112 8.52 19.86 5.21
CA ASP A 112 7.94 19.41 6.48
C ASP A 112 8.05 17.90 6.73
N VAL A 113 8.58 17.14 5.76
CA VAL A 113 8.64 15.68 5.78
C VAL A 113 10.10 15.24 5.75
N ASN A 114 10.52 14.47 6.76
CA ASN A 114 11.88 13.91 6.85
C ASN A 114 13.00 14.95 6.57
N GLN A 115 12.84 16.18 7.09
CA GLN A 115 13.80 17.28 6.93
C GLN A 115 14.08 17.64 5.45
N GLY A 116 13.10 17.48 4.56
CA GLY A 116 13.24 17.82 3.15
C GLY A 116 14.11 16.87 2.32
N LYS A 117 14.51 15.71 2.86
CA LYS A 117 15.33 14.73 2.13
C LYS A 117 14.64 14.25 0.86
N ASN A 118 15.40 14.19 -0.24
CA ASN A 118 14.95 13.62 -1.51
C ASN A 118 14.96 12.08 -1.48
N LYS A 119 14.74 11.44 -2.63
CA LYS A 119 14.72 9.98 -2.79
C LYS A 119 13.67 9.31 -1.89
N THR A 120 12.47 9.91 -1.85
CA THR A 120 11.35 9.52 -0.97
C THR A 120 11.11 8.02 -0.91
N ASN A 121 11.13 7.33 -2.06
CA ASN A 121 10.97 5.87 -2.14
C ASN A 121 11.89 5.09 -1.18
N HIS A 122 13.13 5.53 -0.98
CA HIS A 122 14.10 4.75 -0.21
C HIS A 122 13.89 4.82 1.30
N TRP A 123 13.17 5.84 1.80
CA TRP A 123 12.86 6.01 3.22
C TRP A 123 11.36 5.96 3.51
N SER A 124 10.54 5.56 2.55
CA SER A 124 9.10 5.43 2.72
C SER A 124 8.55 4.11 2.20
N LEU A 125 7.30 3.83 2.59
CA LEU A 125 6.48 2.73 2.11
C LEU A 125 5.25 3.31 1.40
N GLY A 126 4.98 2.90 0.17
CA GLY A 126 3.71 3.19 -0.53
C GLY A 126 2.63 2.13 -0.30
N ILE A 127 1.42 2.60 0.03
CA ILE A 127 0.17 1.82 0.01
C ILE A 127 -0.71 2.37 -1.12
N GLU A 128 -1.09 1.51 -2.06
CA GLU A 128 -2.06 1.82 -3.10
C GLU A 128 -3.44 1.30 -2.71
N ILE A 129 -4.47 2.11 -2.96
CA ILE A 129 -5.86 1.70 -2.81
C ILE A 129 -6.50 1.73 -4.20
N VAL A 130 -7.11 0.61 -4.60
CA VAL A 130 -7.84 0.56 -5.87
C VAL A 130 -9.08 1.45 -5.76
N ASN A 131 -9.11 2.49 -6.59
CA ASN A 131 -10.14 3.51 -6.63
C ASN A 131 -9.92 4.36 -7.88
N SER A 132 -10.99 4.68 -8.60
CA SER A 132 -10.95 5.43 -9.86
C SER A 132 -10.64 6.92 -9.67
N GLN A 133 -10.85 7.44 -8.46
CA GLN A 133 -10.80 8.86 -8.07
C GLN A 133 -11.84 9.75 -8.76
N VAL A 134 -12.81 9.18 -9.49
CA VAL A 134 -13.84 9.92 -10.23
C VAL A 134 -15.20 9.65 -9.62
N GLN A 135 -15.61 10.49 -8.65
CA GLN A 135 -16.87 10.32 -7.90
C GLN A 135 -16.98 8.95 -7.22
N ASP A 136 -15.85 8.46 -6.73
CA ASP A 136 -15.66 7.12 -6.23
C ASP A 136 -15.21 7.20 -4.77
N PRO A 137 -16.13 7.08 -3.80
CA PRO A 137 -15.77 7.06 -2.39
C PRO A 137 -14.98 5.79 -2.05
N PHE A 138 -14.18 5.87 -0.99
CA PHE A 138 -13.52 4.68 -0.46
C PHE A 138 -14.48 4.00 0.51
N SER A 139 -14.62 2.69 0.40
CA SER A 139 -15.37 1.89 1.38
C SER A 139 -14.77 1.98 2.77
N ASP A 140 -15.61 1.83 3.80
CA ASP A 140 -15.17 1.81 5.20
C ASP A 140 -14.09 0.75 5.43
N TRP A 141 -14.21 -0.41 4.77
CA TRP A 141 -13.20 -1.46 4.84
C TRP A 141 -11.86 -1.03 4.25
N GLN A 142 -11.84 -0.41 3.06
CA GLN A 142 -10.59 0.09 2.46
C GLN A 142 -9.87 1.10 3.36
N VAL A 143 -10.64 2.02 3.95
CA VAL A 143 -10.11 3.03 4.88
C VAL A 143 -9.53 2.35 6.12
N LYS A 144 -10.29 1.40 6.69
CA LYS A 144 -9.89 0.68 7.88
C LYS A 144 -8.65 -0.18 7.67
N ILE A 145 -8.61 -0.99 6.61
CA ILE A 145 -7.47 -1.84 6.36
C ILE A 145 -6.22 -1.03 6.02
N THR A 146 -6.37 0.11 5.34
CA THR A 146 -5.26 1.05 5.12
C THR A 146 -4.72 1.56 6.46
N ALA A 147 -5.59 1.91 7.42
CA ALA A 147 -5.18 2.34 8.76
C ALA A 147 -4.46 1.21 9.52
N ASP A 148 -4.95 -0.02 9.41
CA ASP A 148 -4.35 -1.21 9.99
C ASP A 148 -2.96 -1.50 9.40
N ILE A 149 -2.77 -1.34 8.08
CA ILE A 149 -1.44 -1.45 7.43
C ILE A 149 -0.48 -0.37 7.96
N VAL A 150 -0.95 0.86 8.18
CA VAL A 150 -0.13 1.91 8.78
C VAL A 150 0.26 1.55 10.22
N LYS A 151 -0.67 1.03 11.03
CA LYS A 151 -0.38 0.55 12.39
C LYS A 151 0.62 -0.61 12.39
N TYR A 152 0.48 -1.55 11.46
CA TYR A 152 1.45 -2.63 11.24
C TYR A 152 2.85 -2.08 10.93
N CYS A 153 2.97 -1.18 9.95
CA CYS A 153 4.22 -0.52 9.61
C CYS A 153 4.80 0.23 10.83
N TRP A 154 3.95 0.91 11.59
CA TRP A 154 4.36 1.68 12.75
C TRP A 154 4.89 0.82 13.89
N ALA A 155 4.28 -0.35 14.13
CA ALA A 155 4.78 -1.34 15.06
C ALA A 155 6.15 -1.93 14.63
N LYS A 156 6.32 -2.13 13.32
CA LYS A 156 7.51 -2.76 12.71
C LYS A 156 8.71 -1.80 12.59
N TYR A 157 8.47 -0.52 12.32
CA TYR A 157 9.50 0.47 11.98
C TYR A 157 9.64 1.55 13.06
N PRO A 158 10.67 1.47 13.95
CA PRO A 158 10.80 2.34 15.12
C PRO A 158 10.92 3.84 14.81
N ASN A 159 11.32 4.15 13.59
CA ASN A 159 11.62 5.48 13.11
C ASN A 159 10.52 6.06 12.21
N LEU A 160 9.45 5.31 11.96
CA LEU A 160 8.30 5.78 11.19
C LEU A 160 7.63 6.94 11.95
N GLU A 161 7.51 8.08 11.28
CA GLU A 161 6.97 9.29 11.88
C GLU A 161 5.87 9.92 11.04
N HIS A 162 5.92 9.81 9.71
CA HIS A 162 5.04 10.55 8.83
C HIS A 162 4.02 9.64 8.12
N VAL A 163 2.76 10.06 8.08
CA VAL A 163 1.73 9.48 7.22
C VAL A 163 1.14 10.60 6.38
N LEU A 164 1.20 10.45 5.06
CA LEU A 164 0.89 11.55 4.13
C LEU A 164 0.36 11.04 2.79
N SER A 165 -0.36 11.89 2.07
CA SER A 165 -0.76 11.61 0.69
C SER A 165 0.38 11.81 -0.31
N HIS A 166 0.25 11.20 -1.49
CA HIS A 166 1.11 11.51 -2.63
C HIS A 166 0.94 12.95 -3.13
N ALA A 167 -0.30 13.47 -3.12
CA ALA A 167 -0.58 14.85 -3.49
C ALA A 167 0.12 15.88 -2.59
N MET A 168 0.32 15.59 -1.30
CA MET A 168 1.07 16.47 -0.40
C MET A 168 2.57 16.48 -0.73
N LEU A 169 3.13 15.34 -1.14
CA LEU A 169 4.54 15.26 -1.58
C LEU A 169 4.78 15.96 -2.92
N ASP A 170 3.85 15.84 -3.87
CA ASP A 170 4.00 16.36 -5.23
C ASP A 170 2.75 17.13 -5.71
N PRO A 171 2.42 18.26 -5.05
CA PRO A 171 1.16 18.98 -5.26
C PRO A 171 1.02 19.60 -6.66
N SER A 172 2.13 19.67 -7.41
CA SER A 172 2.16 20.19 -8.78
C SER A 172 1.67 19.18 -9.81
N ARG A 173 1.75 17.88 -9.50
CA ARG A 173 1.52 16.78 -10.45
C ARG A 173 0.50 15.76 -9.97
N ARG A 174 0.34 15.59 -8.66
CA ARG A 174 -0.47 14.53 -8.05
C ARG A 174 -1.65 15.09 -7.29
N THR A 175 -2.73 14.32 -7.31
CA THR A 175 -4.00 14.61 -6.65
C THR A 175 -4.48 13.46 -5.77
N ASP A 176 -3.86 12.28 -5.89
CA ASP A 176 -4.19 11.07 -5.15
C ASP A 176 -3.81 11.19 -3.65
N PRO A 177 -4.61 10.59 -2.75
CA PRO A 177 -5.77 9.71 -2.99
C PRO A 177 -7.09 10.44 -3.31
N GLY A 178 -7.05 11.75 -3.58
CA GLY A 178 -8.22 12.53 -3.99
C GLY A 178 -8.99 13.14 -2.82
N ILE A 179 -10.00 13.95 -3.16
CA ILE A 179 -10.82 14.67 -2.17
C ILE A 179 -11.79 13.79 -1.39
N LEU A 180 -12.08 12.59 -1.93
CA LEU A 180 -13.04 11.63 -1.38
C LEU A 180 -12.41 10.66 -0.37
N PHE A 181 -11.08 10.64 -0.26
CA PHE A 181 -10.43 9.85 0.79
C PHE A 181 -10.73 10.49 2.17
N PRO A 182 -11.33 9.76 3.11
CA PRO A 182 -11.79 10.30 4.38
C PRO A 182 -10.62 10.46 5.37
N TRP A 183 -9.73 11.43 5.10
CA TRP A 183 -8.45 11.59 5.80
C TRP A 183 -8.56 11.75 7.32
N GLU A 184 -9.58 12.46 7.81
CA GLU A 184 -9.76 12.65 9.26
C GLU A 184 -10.20 11.37 9.96
N GLU A 185 -11.09 10.61 9.33
CA GLU A 185 -11.50 9.30 9.84
C GLU A 185 -10.32 8.33 9.81
N PHE A 186 -9.64 8.22 8.67
CA PHE A 186 -8.43 7.42 8.51
C PHE A 186 -7.39 7.75 9.61
N LYS A 187 -7.11 9.03 9.84
CA LYS A 187 -6.18 9.49 10.87
C LYS A 187 -6.66 9.11 12.28
N ALA A 188 -7.95 9.27 12.56
CA ALA A 188 -8.53 8.87 13.85
C ALA A 188 -8.36 7.36 14.06
N GLN A 189 -8.66 6.54 13.05
CA GLN A 189 -8.47 5.10 13.08
C GLN A 189 -6.99 4.73 13.30
N VAL A 190 -6.04 5.35 12.60
CA VAL A 190 -4.59 5.11 12.78
C VAL A 190 -4.13 5.44 14.21
N LEU A 191 -4.61 6.53 14.79
CA LEU A 191 -4.19 7.01 16.11
C LEU A 191 -4.95 6.37 17.27
N ASP A 192 -6.00 5.60 16.97
CA ASP A 192 -6.71 4.82 17.97
C ASP A 192 -5.77 3.77 18.59
N SER A 193 -5.76 3.76 19.93
CA SER A 193 -4.99 2.85 20.75
C SER A 193 -5.69 1.50 20.97
N ASN A 194 -6.93 1.33 20.52
CA ASN A 194 -7.55 0.02 20.49
C ASN A 194 -7.01 -0.80 19.31
N PHE A 195 -6.28 -1.87 19.63
CA PHE A 195 -5.73 -2.80 18.64
C PHE A 195 -6.50 -4.12 18.60
N GLU A 196 -7.50 -4.31 19.47
CA GLU A 196 -8.39 -5.48 19.46
C GLU A 196 -9.32 -5.46 18.24
N ASP A 197 -9.60 -4.28 17.71
CA ASP A 197 -10.48 -4.07 16.54
C ASP A 197 -9.73 -4.16 15.20
N MET A 198 -8.46 -4.58 15.16
CA MET A 198 -7.75 -4.75 13.90
C MET A 198 -8.41 -5.83 13.03
N LEU A 199 -8.38 -5.63 11.72
CA LEU A 199 -8.82 -6.67 10.80
C LEU A 199 -7.85 -7.85 10.90
N VAL A 200 -8.28 -8.87 11.65
CA VAL A 200 -7.58 -10.14 11.71
C VAL A 200 -8.10 -11.00 10.57
N PHE A 201 -7.28 -11.16 9.54
CA PHE A 201 -7.51 -12.16 8.50
C PHE A 201 -7.17 -13.53 9.11
N GLN A 202 -8.12 -14.18 9.78
CA GLN A 202 -7.92 -15.47 10.43
C GLN A 202 -8.49 -16.63 9.59
N ASP A 203 -7.69 -17.71 9.60
CA ASP A 203 -7.92 -19.12 9.24
C ASP A 203 -7.89 -19.60 7.78
N ASP A 204 -8.03 -18.76 6.74
CA ASP A 204 -8.09 -19.27 5.35
C ASP A 204 -7.06 -18.68 4.37
N VAL A 205 -6.05 -17.95 4.86
CA VAL A 205 -5.04 -17.35 3.98
C VAL A 205 -4.26 -18.42 3.20
N GLU A 206 -3.84 -19.52 3.83
CA GLU A 206 -3.11 -20.59 3.15
C GLU A 206 -3.99 -21.40 2.20
N ALA A 207 -5.25 -21.65 2.55
CA ALA A 207 -6.20 -22.39 1.72
C ALA A 207 -6.61 -21.59 0.48
N LYS A 208 -7.01 -20.32 0.67
CA LYS A 208 -7.41 -19.42 -0.43
C LYS A 208 -6.24 -18.99 -1.31
N SER A 209 -5.04 -18.80 -0.75
CA SER A 209 -3.85 -18.51 -1.58
C SER A 209 -3.50 -19.69 -2.49
N LYS A 210 -3.71 -20.93 -2.03
CA LYS A 210 -3.57 -22.14 -2.86
C LYS A 210 -4.63 -22.19 -3.94
N GLU A 211 -5.90 -21.98 -3.60
CA GLU A 211 -7.02 -21.99 -4.54
C GLU A 211 -6.85 -20.94 -5.64
N ILE A 212 -6.46 -19.71 -5.29
CA ILE A 212 -6.17 -18.64 -6.25
C ILE A 212 -4.93 -18.97 -7.09
N SER A 213 -3.90 -19.56 -6.50
CA SER A 213 -2.71 -19.99 -7.26
C SER A 213 -2.99 -21.12 -8.25
N GLU A 214 -3.90 -22.04 -7.90
CA GLU A 214 -4.30 -23.19 -8.74
C GLU A 214 -5.24 -22.76 -9.88
N LEU A 215 -6.17 -21.82 -9.62
CA LEU A 215 -7.03 -21.23 -10.64
C LEU A 215 -6.24 -20.52 -11.75
N THR A 216 -5.12 -19.86 -11.40
CA THR A 216 -4.26 -19.21 -12.41
C THR A 216 -3.45 -20.19 -13.28
N PHE A 217 -3.31 -21.45 -12.87
CA PHE A 217 -2.61 -22.48 -13.64
C PHE A 217 -3.54 -23.19 -14.64
N GLU A 218 -4.82 -23.37 -14.31
CA GLU A 218 -5.78 -24.03 -15.21
C GLU A 218 -6.23 -23.14 -16.37
N ASP A 219 -6.26 -21.81 -16.20
CA ASP A 219 -6.58 -20.84 -17.26
C ASP A 219 -5.49 -20.68 -18.33
N LEU A 220 -4.33 -21.34 -18.17
CA LEU A 220 -3.25 -21.37 -19.16
C LEU A 220 -3.24 -22.62 -20.05
N HIS A 221 -4.24 -23.51 -19.93
CA HIS A 221 -4.32 -24.75 -20.72
C HIS A 221 -5.54 -24.86 -21.65
N PHE A 222 -5.89 -23.76 -22.33
CA PHE A 222 -6.72 -23.82 -23.54
C PHE A 222 -6.00 -23.28 -24.78
N THR A 223 -5.07 -24.08 -25.30
CA THR A 223 -4.95 -24.38 -26.74
C THR A 223 -4.03 -25.58 -26.92
N ASP A 224 -4.55 -26.79 -26.74
CA ASP A 224 -4.11 -27.97 -27.49
C ASP A 224 -5.36 -28.79 -27.83
N LEU A 225 -6.13 -28.27 -28.79
CA LEU A 225 -7.15 -29.06 -29.47
C LEU A 225 -6.45 -29.85 -30.59
N CYS A 226 -6.24 -31.13 -30.29
CA CYS A 226 -6.34 -32.32 -31.14
C CYS A 226 -6.15 -32.21 -32.67
N SER A 227 -5.35 -33.17 -33.16
CA SER A 227 -5.33 -33.83 -34.49
C SER A 227 -4.83 -33.06 -35.71
#